data_AF-D5BJK0-F1
#
_entry.id   AF-D5BJK0-F1
#
_cell.length_a   1.000
_cell.length_b   1.000
_cell.length_c   1.000
_cell.angle_alpha   90.00
_cell.angle_beta   90.00
_cell.angle_gamma   90.00
#
_symmetry.space_group_name_H-M   'P 1'
#
loop_
_entity.id
_entity.type
_entity.pdbx_description
1 polymer ?
#
loop_
_entity_poly.entity_id
_entity_poly.type
_entity_poly.pdbx_seq_one_letter_code
_entity_poly.pdbx_strand_id
1 'polypeptide(L)'
;MYLRIQIRGVVYALVAISLNHEKLIKIPVKNFPRGIAEITLFNHELVPVTERLLFVNHDQKLYIKAIADKEIYFTKEKVKIKIKVTDDEGNPVLAHLGASVYDKIYDDPEDSKTIEGHFFLSTVLRGIIYDPEYSFNPEQPGRKESLDLLMLTQGWRKYEWQENNLKEETVEKQPYITDTLIGRIYLKKRKTQVNLGEQYVMSFAGNSESGKTLLEVDSLGQFVILPQYLQQEKRGYMYLKLLTNIKELGIGIVDPSFEPLNKLITDQNISYLCRSPKKKQLLVQNDYM
;
A
#
# COMPACT_ATOMS: atom_id res chain seq x y z
N MET A 1 -8.35 -29.15 -17.70
CA MET A 1 -8.13 -28.35 -16.48
C MET A 1 -7.42 -27.06 -16.83
N TYR A 2 -7.54 -26.02 -16.02
CA TYR A 2 -6.85 -24.74 -16.22
C TYR A 2 -6.06 -24.37 -14.97
N LEU A 3 -4.86 -23.82 -15.12
CA LEU A 3 -4.05 -23.33 -14.01
C LEU A 3 -3.88 -21.82 -14.15
N ARG A 4 -4.29 -21.08 -13.13
CA ARG A 4 -4.14 -19.63 -13.05
C ARG A 4 -3.07 -19.29 -12.03
N ILE A 5 -2.25 -18.29 -12.32
CA ILE A 5 -1.40 -17.65 -11.33
C ILE A 5 -1.77 -16.18 -11.22
N GLN A 6 -2.09 -15.78 -10.00
CA GLN A 6 -2.49 -14.43 -9.65
C GLN A 6 -1.59 -13.88 -8.55
N ILE A 7 -1.21 -12.60 -8.63
CA ILE A 7 -0.53 -11.91 -7.54
C ILE A 7 -1.27 -10.60 -7.30
N ARG A 8 -1.76 -10.39 -6.07
CA ARG A 8 -2.51 -9.19 -5.66
C ARG A 8 -3.68 -8.86 -6.62
N GLY A 9 -4.46 -9.86 -6.99
CA GLY A 9 -5.62 -9.70 -7.89
C GLY A 9 -5.29 -9.64 -9.39
N VAL A 10 -4.02 -9.52 -9.78
CA VAL A 10 -3.62 -9.47 -11.20
C VAL A 10 -3.22 -10.86 -11.68
N VAL A 11 -3.81 -11.33 -12.78
CA VAL A 11 -3.49 -12.61 -13.40
C VAL A 11 -2.24 -12.49 -14.26
N TYR A 12 -1.20 -13.26 -13.93
CA TYR A 12 0.08 -13.27 -14.64
C TYR A 12 0.25 -14.49 -15.57
N ALA A 13 -0.47 -15.58 -15.30
CA ALA A 13 -0.46 -16.75 -16.17
C ALA A 13 -1.81 -17.47 -16.14
N LEU A 14 -2.22 -17.99 -17.30
CA LEU A 14 -3.33 -18.91 -17.45
C LEU A 14 -2.92 -20.01 -18.43
N VAL A 15 -2.90 -21.25 -17.97
CA VAL A 15 -2.40 -22.40 -18.73
C VAL A 15 -3.47 -23.47 -18.81
N ALA A 16 -3.81 -23.90 -20.02
CA ALA A 16 -4.67 -25.07 -20.23
C ALA A 16 -3.84 -26.36 -20.08
N ILE A 17 -4.34 -27.29 -19.28
CA ILE A 17 -3.65 -28.54 -18.94
C ILE A 17 -4.58 -29.71 -19.24
N SER A 18 -4.11 -30.61 -20.12
CA SER A 18 -4.61 -31.98 -20.19
C SER A 18 -3.87 -32.82 -19.15
N LEU A 19 -4.63 -33.37 -18.22
CA LEU A 19 -4.12 -34.18 -17.12
C LEU A 19 -4.52 -35.64 -17.39
N ASN A 20 -3.57 -36.46 -17.84
CA ASN A 20 -3.80 -37.89 -18.04
C ASN A 20 -3.24 -38.69 -16.86
N HIS A 21 -2.11 -38.25 -16.29
CA HIS A 21 -1.47 -38.71 -15.05
C HIS A 21 -0.76 -37.52 -14.38
N GLU A 22 0.44 -37.70 -13.82
CA GLU A 22 1.29 -36.61 -13.37
C GLU A 22 1.78 -35.77 -14.57
N LYS A 23 1.78 -34.44 -14.41
CA LYS A 23 2.32 -33.52 -15.41
C LYS A 23 3.11 -32.41 -14.74
N LEU A 24 4.39 -32.35 -15.06
CA LEU A 24 5.27 -31.28 -14.61
C LEU A 24 5.11 -30.05 -15.51
N ILE A 25 4.89 -28.88 -14.90
CA ILE A 25 4.71 -27.61 -15.60
C ILE A 25 5.78 -26.64 -15.10
N LYS A 26 6.54 -26.07 -16.03
CA LYS A 26 7.53 -25.03 -15.75
C LYS A 26 6.95 -23.68 -16.10
N ILE A 27 6.96 -22.76 -15.14
CA ILE A 27 6.38 -21.43 -15.32
C ILE A 27 7.48 -20.41 -15.07
N PRO A 28 7.77 -19.51 -16.04
CA PRO A 28 8.77 -18.48 -15.87
C PRO A 28 8.25 -17.41 -14.90
N VAL A 29 8.83 -17.34 -13.70
CA VAL A 29 8.43 -16.37 -12.66
C VAL A 29 9.24 -15.07 -12.69
N LYS A 30 10.21 -14.93 -13.60
CA LYS A 30 11.14 -13.78 -13.65
C LYS A 30 10.42 -12.42 -13.70
N ASN A 31 9.32 -12.35 -14.45
CA ASN A 31 8.56 -11.11 -14.65
C ASN A 31 7.44 -10.92 -13.63
N PHE A 32 7.29 -11.83 -12.67
CA PHE A 32 6.30 -11.66 -11.62
C PHE A 32 6.80 -10.60 -10.63
N PRO A 33 5.91 -9.80 -10.03
CA PRO A 33 6.33 -8.97 -8.90
C PRO A 33 6.68 -9.84 -7.71
N ARG A 34 7.56 -9.33 -6.84
CA ARG A 34 7.79 -9.91 -5.51
C ARG A 34 6.50 -9.98 -4.72
N GLY A 35 6.25 -11.12 -4.08
CA GLY A 35 5.10 -11.31 -3.20
C GLY A 35 4.52 -12.73 -3.26
N ILE A 36 3.30 -12.87 -2.77
CA ILE A 36 2.57 -14.15 -2.74
C ILE A 36 1.83 -14.34 -4.06
N ALA A 37 2.18 -15.42 -4.75
CA ALA A 37 1.49 -15.94 -5.92
C ALA A 37 0.43 -16.97 -5.51
N GLU A 38 -0.80 -16.71 -5.90
CA GLU A 38 -1.96 -17.59 -5.78
C GLU A 38 -2.03 -18.48 -7.02
N ILE A 39 -1.75 -19.77 -6.86
CA ILE A 39 -1.79 -20.76 -7.93
C ILE A 39 -3.06 -21.58 -7.80
N THR A 40 -4.06 -21.29 -8.63
CA THR A 40 -5.37 -21.95 -8.58
C THR A 40 -5.52 -22.92 -9.75
N LEU A 41 -5.88 -24.16 -9.45
CA LEU A 41 -6.23 -25.18 -10.45
C LEU A 41 -7.76 -25.24 -10.58
N PHE A 42 -8.25 -25.16 -11.81
CA PHE A 42 -9.66 -25.21 -12.17
C PHE A 42 -9.98 -26.47 -12.99
N ASN A 43 -11.20 -26.99 -12.81
CA ASN A 43 -11.74 -28.04 -13.66
C ASN A 43 -12.17 -27.46 -15.03
N HIS A 44 -12.84 -28.28 -15.87
CA HIS A 44 -13.27 -27.86 -17.21
C HIS A 44 -14.41 -26.84 -17.20
N GLU A 45 -15.15 -26.75 -16.10
CA GLU A 45 -16.26 -25.81 -15.87
C GLU A 45 -15.78 -24.51 -15.19
N LEU A 46 -14.46 -24.31 -15.08
CA LEU A 46 -13.84 -23.18 -14.37
C LEU A 46 -14.18 -23.11 -12.88
N VAL A 47 -14.50 -24.24 -12.27
CA VAL A 47 -14.64 -24.37 -10.81
C VAL A 47 -13.26 -24.64 -10.19
N PRO A 48 -12.84 -23.85 -9.18
CA PRO A 48 -11.56 -24.06 -8.52
C PRO A 48 -11.57 -25.37 -7.73
N VAL A 49 -10.56 -26.20 -7.97
CA VAL A 49 -10.39 -27.51 -7.35
C VAL A 49 -9.42 -27.43 -6.17
N THR A 50 -8.33 -26.68 -6.33
CA THR A 50 -7.32 -26.48 -5.30
C THR A 50 -6.52 -25.21 -5.57
N GLU A 51 -5.92 -24.64 -4.53
CA GLU A 51 -4.96 -23.54 -4.66
C GLU A 51 -3.72 -23.80 -3.81
N ARG A 52 -2.61 -23.25 -4.24
CA ARG A 52 -1.38 -23.16 -3.47
C ARG A 52 -0.86 -21.73 -3.51
N LEU A 53 -0.55 -21.18 -2.35
CA LEU A 53 0.16 -19.91 -2.24
C LEU A 53 1.66 -20.16 -2.30
N LEU A 54 2.43 -19.38 -3.03
CA LEU A 54 3.90 -19.45 -3.04
C LEU A 54 4.47 -18.04 -2.97
N PHE A 55 5.52 -17.84 -2.19
CA PHE A 55 6.26 -16.58 -2.25
C PHE A 55 7.22 -16.62 -3.45
N VAL A 56 7.18 -15.60 -4.30
CA VAL A 56 8.03 -15.49 -5.50
C VAL A 56 8.91 -14.25 -5.44
N ASN A 57 10.07 -14.34 -6.09
CA ASN A 57 11.02 -13.25 -6.29
C ASN A 57 11.49 -12.56 -4.99
N HIS A 58 11.90 -13.36 -4.01
CA HIS A 58 12.41 -12.89 -2.70
C HIS A 58 13.47 -11.79 -2.80
N ASP A 59 14.34 -11.88 -3.80
CA ASP A 59 15.52 -11.01 -3.92
C ASP A 59 15.24 -9.74 -4.76
N GLN A 60 14.06 -9.63 -5.40
CA GLN A 60 13.63 -8.41 -6.10
C GLN A 60 13.21 -7.33 -5.08
N LYS A 61 14.20 -6.62 -4.53
CA LYS A 61 13.98 -5.55 -3.55
C LYS A 61 14.91 -4.36 -3.78
N LEU A 62 14.54 -3.24 -3.18
CA LEU A 62 15.41 -2.08 -3.09
C LEU A 62 16.38 -2.25 -1.93
N TYR A 63 17.64 -1.90 -2.16
CA TYR A 63 18.67 -1.84 -1.14
C TYR A 63 18.89 -0.38 -0.79
N ILE A 64 18.42 0.02 0.40
CA ILE A 64 18.48 1.41 0.88
C ILE A 64 19.55 1.49 1.97
N LYS A 65 20.56 2.32 1.74
CA LYS A 65 21.61 2.61 2.73
C LYS A 65 21.59 4.08 3.09
N ALA A 66 21.36 4.37 4.37
CA ALA A 66 21.50 5.70 4.94
C ALA A 66 22.88 5.85 5.57
N ILE A 67 23.64 6.86 5.15
CA ILE A 67 25.00 7.12 5.62
C ILE A 67 25.02 8.51 6.24
N ALA A 68 25.15 8.55 7.55
CA ALA A 68 25.30 9.78 8.30
C ALA A 68 26.71 10.38 8.07
N ASP A 69 26.85 11.70 8.11
CA ASP A 69 28.15 12.36 7.93
C ASP A 69 29.05 12.30 9.17
N LYS A 70 28.47 12.02 10.34
CA LYS A 70 29.15 11.80 11.63
C LYS A 70 28.49 10.67 12.43
N GLU A 71 29.25 10.10 13.36
CA GLU A 71 28.77 9.09 14.32
C GLU A 71 28.06 9.71 15.53
N ILE A 72 28.52 10.88 15.99
CA ILE A 72 28.00 11.58 17.17
C ILE A 72 27.67 13.02 16.79
N TYR A 73 26.52 13.50 17.25
CA TYR A 73 26.03 14.87 17.04
C TYR A 73 25.72 15.52 18.38
N PHE A 74 25.90 16.84 18.46
CA PHE A 74 25.40 17.65 19.56
C PHE A 74 23.91 17.97 19.38
N THR A 75 23.26 18.34 20.48
CA THR A 75 21.84 18.76 20.49
C THR A 75 21.61 19.90 19.49
N LYS A 76 20.64 19.72 18.57
CA LYS A 76 20.29 20.66 17.48
C LYS A 76 21.38 20.88 16.44
N GLU A 77 22.41 20.04 16.41
CA GLU A 77 23.38 20.06 15.33
C GLU A 77 22.72 19.66 13.99
N LYS A 78 23.17 20.28 12.90
CA LYS A 78 22.71 19.92 11.56
C LYS A 78 23.26 18.55 11.16
N VAL A 79 22.38 17.58 11.00
CA VAL A 79 22.69 16.24 10.50
C VAL A 79 22.61 16.23 8.97
N LYS A 80 23.58 15.60 8.29
CA LYS A 80 23.48 15.30 6.85
C LYS A 80 23.48 13.79 6.64
N ILE A 81 22.40 13.28 6.05
CA ILE A 81 22.27 11.87 5.71
C ILE A 81 22.34 11.74 4.19
N LYS A 82 23.28 10.93 3.70
CA LYS A 82 23.36 10.50 2.31
C LYS A 82 22.60 9.20 2.16
N ILE A 83 21.58 9.17 1.30
CA ILE A 83 20.81 7.97 1.02
C ILE A 83 21.25 7.41 -0.33
N LYS A 84 21.64 6.15 -0.36
CA LYS A 84 21.93 5.39 -1.58
C LYS A 84 20.83 4.33 -1.74
N VAL A 85 20.22 4.28 -2.92
CA VAL A 85 19.20 3.28 -3.26
C VAL A 85 19.65 2.54 -4.51
N THR A 86 19.68 1.21 -4.46
CA THR A 86 20.03 0.36 -5.59
C THR A 86 19.05 -0.80 -5.77
N ASP A 87 19.04 -1.39 -6.96
CA ASP A 87 18.44 -2.70 -7.22
C ASP A 87 19.35 -3.84 -6.73
N ASP A 88 18.94 -5.08 -7.02
CA ASP A 88 19.66 -6.32 -6.76
C ASP A 88 20.94 -6.48 -7.58
N GLU A 89 21.06 -5.80 -8.71
CA GLU A 89 22.27 -5.73 -9.53
C GLU A 89 23.24 -4.61 -9.07
N GLY A 90 22.83 -3.80 -8.10
CA GLY A 90 23.61 -2.68 -7.56
C GLY A 90 23.50 -1.38 -8.38
N ASN A 91 22.64 -1.33 -9.39
CA ASN A 91 22.39 -0.14 -10.17
C ASN A 91 21.56 0.87 -9.37
N PRO A 92 21.84 2.19 -9.47
CA PRO A 92 21.02 3.21 -8.84
C PRO A 92 19.57 3.18 -9.35
N VAL A 93 18.60 3.22 -8.44
CA VAL A 93 17.17 3.23 -8.78
C VAL A 93 16.51 4.51 -8.26
N LEU A 94 15.65 5.10 -9.10
CA LEU A 94 14.78 6.19 -8.67
C LEU A 94 13.74 5.65 -7.67
N ALA A 95 13.72 6.19 -6.46
CA ALA A 95 12.81 5.76 -5.40
C ALA A 95 12.08 6.95 -4.77
N HIS A 96 10.80 6.72 -4.43
CA HIS A 96 10.05 7.61 -3.55
C HIS A 96 10.26 7.14 -2.11
N LEU A 97 10.80 8.03 -1.28
CA LEU A 97 11.22 7.68 0.07
C LEU A 97 10.38 8.45 1.10
N GLY A 98 9.85 7.73 2.08
CA GLY A 98 9.37 8.30 3.33
C GLY A 98 10.44 8.14 4.41
N ALA A 99 10.55 9.10 5.32
CA ALA A 99 11.47 9.03 6.45
C ALA A 99 10.76 9.44 7.74
N SER A 100 11.02 8.69 8.81
CA SER A 100 10.57 8.98 10.17
C SER A 100 11.77 8.95 11.11
N VAL A 101 11.83 9.88 12.05
CA VAL A 101 12.86 9.93 13.08
C VAL A 101 12.17 9.77 14.43
N TYR A 102 12.63 8.81 15.22
CA TYR A 102 12.11 8.54 16.56
C TYR A 102 13.27 8.28 17.53
N ASP A 103 13.00 8.46 18.81
CA ASP A 103 13.97 8.17 19.87
C ASP A 103 14.05 6.66 20.09
N LYS A 104 15.27 6.13 20.27
CA LYS A 104 15.51 4.71 20.52
C LYS A 104 14.78 4.18 21.75
N ILE A 105 14.38 5.03 22.71
CA ILE A 105 13.55 4.58 23.84
C ILE A 105 12.19 4.00 23.43
N TYR A 106 11.73 4.26 22.20
CA TYR A 106 10.49 3.71 21.64
C TYR A 106 10.71 2.43 20.84
N ASP A 107 11.95 1.96 20.74
CA ASP A 107 12.29 0.69 20.09
C ASP A 107 11.87 -0.47 21.00
N ASP A 108 10.94 -1.31 20.54
CA ASP A 108 10.48 -2.49 21.25
C ASP A 108 11.08 -3.74 20.58
N PRO A 109 12.06 -4.41 21.22
CA PRO A 109 12.69 -5.61 20.66
C PRO A 109 11.71 -6.78 20.46
N GLU A 110 10.56 -6.77 21.14
CA GLU A 110 9.53 -7.80 20.99
C GLU A 110 8.61 -7.51 19.79
N ASP A 111 8.61 -6.29 19.25
CA ASP A 111 7.81 -5.91 18.08
C ASP A 111 8.56 -6.18 16.76
N SER A 112 8.47 -7.41 16.29
CA SER A 112 9.04 -7.87 14.99
C SER A 112 8.26 -7.38 13.75
N LYS A 113 7.28 -6.48 13.91
CA LYS A 113 6.47 -5.99 12.78
C LYS A 113 7.30 -5.07 11.89
N THR A 114 7.43 -5.48 10.64
CA THR A 114 8.07 -4.66 9.60
C THR A 114 7.06 -4.25 8.55
N ILE A 115 7.32 -3.12 7.89
CA ILE A 115 6.55 -2.68 6.71
C ILE A 115 6.54 -3.78 5.62
N GLU A 116 7.68 -4.47 5.46
CA GLU A 116 7.82 -5.58 4.53
C GLU A 116 6.91 -6.76 4.90
N GLY A 117 6.92 -7.18 6.17
CA GLY A 117 6.01 -8.19 6.71
C GLY A 117 4.54 -7.86 6.50
N HIS A 118 4.17 -6.60 6.75
CA HIS A 118 2.80 -6.15 6.56
C HIS A 118 2.36 -6.25 5.09
N PHE A 119 3.12 -5.61 4.17
CA PHE A 119 2.72 -5.50 2.76
C PHE A 119 2.87 -6.80 1.96
N PHE A 120 3.74 -7.71 2.36
CA PHE A 120 3.96 -8.95 1.62
C PHE A 120 3.33 -10.18 2.27
N LEU A 121 3.05 -10.16 3.58
CA LEU A 121 2.45 -11.28 4.29
C LEU A 121 1.09 -10.93 4.89
N SER A 122 1.02 -10.00 5.85
CA SER A 122 -0.20 -9.76 6.64
C SER A 122 -1.40 -9.25 5.83
N THR A 123 -1.16 -8.60 4.69
CA THR A 123 -2.23 -8.16 3.78
C THR A 123 -2.88 -9.31 3.02
N VAL A 124 -2.19 -10.44 2.88
CA VAL A 124 -2.66 -11.60 2.13
C VAL A 124 -3.05 -12.73 3.10
N LEU A 125 -2.18 -13.07 4.04
CA LEU A 125 -2.41 -14.16 4.99
C LEU A 125 -3.32 -13.71 6.13
N ARG A 126 -4.21 -14.60 6.59
CA ARG A 126 -5.08 -14.34 7.73
C ARG A 126 -4.49 -15.01 8.97
N GLY A 127 -4.52 -14.30 10.09
CA GLY A 127 -4.03 -14.81 11.38
C GLY A 127 -2.82 -14.06 11.90
N ILE A 128 -2.26 -14.55 13.00
CA ILE A 128 -1.07 -13.97 13.62
C ILE A 128 0.16 -14.55 12.93
N ILE A 129 0.94 -13.68 12.29
CA ILE A 129 2.23 -14.02 11.71
C ILE A 129 3.29 -13.74 12.77
N TYR A 130 3.90 -14.82 13.27
CA TYR A 130 4.98 -14.72 14.25
C TYR A 130 6.28 -14.39 13.53
N ASP A 131 6.94 -13.33 13.99
CA ASP A 131 8.25 -12.86 13.50
C ASP A 131 8.36 -12.79 11.96
N PRO A 132 7.64 -11.84 11.31
CA PRO A 132 7.73 -11.69 9.88
C PRO A 132 9.13 -11.25 9.41
N GLU A 133 9.93 -10.62 10.27
CA GLU A 133 11.31 -10.22 9.96
C GLU A 133 12.20 -11.43 9.65
N TYR A 134 12.07 -12.51 10.42
CA TYR A 134 12.80 -13.77 10.19
C TYR A 134 12.67 -14.28 8.76
N SER A 135 11.46 -14.19 8.18
CA SER A 135 11.17 -14.67 6.82
C SER A 135 11.88 -13.87 5.72
N PHE A 136 12.30 -12.64 6.01
CA PHE A 136 12.91 -11.73 5.04
C PHE A 136 14.40 -11.46 5.28
N ASN A 137 14.92 -11.78 6.46
CA ASN A 137 16.33 -11.57 6.79
C ASN A 137 17.24 -12.55 6.01
N PRO A 138 18.14 -12.07 5.13
CA PRO A 138 19.03 -12.93 4.34
C PRO A 138 20.05 -13.73 5.15
N GLU A 139 20.38 -13.29 6.36
CA GLU A 139 21.32 -13.97 7.24
C GLU A 139 20.72 -15.20 7.93
N GLN A 140 19.38 -15.34 7.91
CA GLN A 140 18.69 -16.44 8.57
C GLN A 140 18.67 -17.70 7.69
N PRO A 141 19.30 -18.81 8.11
CA PRO A 141 19.18 -20.08 7.40
C PRO A 141 17.75 -20.60 7.53
N GLY A 142 17.21 -21.23 6.49
CA GLY A 142 15.85 -21.80 6.54
C GLY A 142 14.71 -20.80 6.33
N ARG A 143 15.00 -19.52 6.04
CA ARG A 143 13.97 -18.48 5.87
C ARG A 143 12.97 -18.79 4.75
N LYS A 144 13.41 -19.42 3.66
CA LYS A 144 12.55 -19.73 2.50
C LYS A 144 11.62 -20.90 2.83
N GLU A 145 12.14 -21.90 3.52
CA GLU A 145 11.42 -23.06 4.01
C GLU A 145 10.39 -22.65 5.06
N SER A 146 10.77 -21.79 6.00
CA SER A 146 9.86 -21.20 6.99
C SER A 146 8.73 -20.43 6.32
N LEU A 147 9.05 -19.61 5.32
CA LEU A 147 8.05 -18.86 4.56
C LEU A 147 7.11 -19.80 3.78
N ASP A 148 7.63 -20.88 3.20
CA ASP A 148 6.80 -21.88 2.53
C ASP A 148 5.86 -22.61 3.50
N LEU A 149 6.36 -22.98 4.69
CA LEU A 149 5.55 -23.54 5.77
C LEU A 149 4.47 -22.56 6.24
N LEU A 150 4.77 -21.26 6.31
CA LEU A 150 3.78 -20.23 6.61
C LEU A 150 2.68 -20.21 5.56
N MET A 151 3.02 -20.29 4.27
CA MET A 151 2.03 -20.38 3.18
C MET A 151 1.18 -21.65 3.27
N LEU A 152 1.76 -22.78 3.66
CA LEU A 152 1.03 -24.04 3.83
C LEU A 152 0.07 -24.01 5.03
N THR A 153 0.45 -23.33 6.11
CA THR A 153 -0.30 -23.38 7.38
C THR A 153 -1.27 -22.22 7.55
N GLN A 154 -0.94 -21.01 7.09
CA GLN A 154 -1.77 -19.81 7.22
C GLN A 154 -2.30 -19.29 5.87
N GLY A 155 -1.87 -19.89 4.76
CA GLY A 155 -2.37 -19.59 3.41
C GLY A 155 -3.61 -20.38 3.01
N TRP A 156 -4.18 -21.19 3.90
CA TRP A 156 -5.40 -21.95 3.60
C TRP A 156 -6.57 -21.01 3.31
N ARG A 157 -7.33 -21.33 2.26
CA ARG A 157 -8.55 -20.62 1.87
C ARG A 157 -9.71 -21.60 1.85
N LYS A 158 -10.86 -21.20 2.41
CA LYS A 158 -12.10 -21.95 2.27
C LYS A 158 -12.68 -21.65 0.89
N TYR A 159 -12.75 -22.65 0.01
CA TYR A 159 -13.35 -22.51 -1.33
C TYR A 159 -14.87 -22.66 -1.27
N GLU A 160 -15.57 -21.64 -0.79
CA GLU A 160 -17.00 -21.52 -1.07
C GLU A 160 -17.18 -20.43 -2.12
N TRP A 161 -16.83 -20.75 -3.37
CA TRP A 161 -17.14 -19.92 -4.54
C TRP A 161 -18.62 -20.10 -4.91
N GLN A 162 -19.52 -19.68 -4.01
CA GLN A 162 -20.93 -19.56 -4.33
C GLN A 162 -21.18 -18.14 -4.84
N GLU A 163 -22.05 -18.00 -5.84
CA GLU A 163 -22.45 -16.68 -6.39
C GLU A 163 -22.92 -15.72 -5.28
N ASN A 164 -23.49 -16.27 -4.20
CA ASN A 164 -23.92 -15.52 -3.02
C ASN A 164 -22.76 -14.95 -2.18
N ASN A 165 -21.64 -15.69 -2.04
CA ASN A 165 -20.46 -15.20 -1.32
C ASN A 165 -19.72 -14.12 -2.12
N LEU A 166 -19.68 -14.27 -3.45
CA LEU A 166 -19.18 -13.22 -4.33
C LEU A 166 -20.07 -11.97 -4.23
N LYS A 167 -21.39 -12.13 -4.14
CA LYS A 167 -22.33 -11.03 -3.90
C LYS A 167 -22.07 -10.31 -2.57
N GLU A 168 -21.81 -11.04 -1.48
CA GLU A 168 -21.45 -10.49 -0.16
C GLU A 168 -20.09 -9.75 -0.17
N GLU A 169 -19.09 -10.23 -0.92
CA GLU A 169 -17.82 -9.52 -1.11
C GLU A 169 -17.95 -8.31 -2.06
N THR A 170 -18.89 -8.34 -3.01
CA THR A 170 -19.24 -7.21 -3.89
C THR A 170 -20.27 -6.25 -3.30
N VAL A 171 -20.81 -6.48 -2.10
CA VAL A 171 -21.52 -5.42 -1.36
C VAL A 171 -20.47 -4.33 -1.19
N GLU A 172 -20.64 -3.24 -1.95
CA GLU A 172 -19.68 -2.15 -2.14
C GLU A 172 -19.05 -1.74 -0.81
N LYS A 173 -17.96 -2.40 -0.43
CA LYS A 173 -17.06 -1.89 0.59
C LYS A 173 -16.43 -0.69 -0.07
N GLN A 174 -17.04 0.48 0.14
CA GLN A 174 -16.45 1.72 -0.31
C GLN A 174 -15.00 1.72 0.20
N PRO A 175 -14.02 1.94 -0.68
CA PRO A 175 -12.63 1.90 -0.25
C PRO A 175 -12.46 2.89 0.90
N TYR A 176 -11.92 2.44 2.02
CA TYR A 176 -11.66 3.31 3.18
C TYR A 176 -10.74 4.49 2.81
N ILE A 177 -9.88 4.27 1.82
CA ILE A 177 -9.02 5.26 1.18
C ILE A 177 -9.24 5.11 -0.32
N THR A 178 -9.59 6.21 -0.98
CA THR A 178 -9.64 6.31 -2.44
C THR A 178 -8.61 7.33 -2.89
N ASP A 179 -7.87 7.06 -3.96
CA ASP A 179 -7.04 8.09 -4.63
C ASP A 179 -7.89 9.13 -5.41
N THR A 180 -9.20 9.19 -5.13
CA THR A 180 -10.14 10.12 -5.73
C THR A 180 -9.92 11.50 -5.10
N LEU A 181 -9.56 12.48 -5.92
CA LEU A 181 -9.40 13.86 -5.46
C LEU A 181 -10.70 14.64 -5.68
N ILE A 182 -11.06 15.48 -4.73
CA ILE A 182 -12.22 16.37 -4.84
C ILE A 182 -11.71 17.79 -5.03
N GLY A 183 -11.98 18.37 -6.21
CA GLY A 183 -11.73 19.77 -6.46
C GLY A 183 -12.93 20.63 -6.08
N ARG A 184 -12.68 21.88 -5.69
CA ARG A 184 -13.71 22.89 -5.49
C ARG A 184 -13.35 24.19 -6.20
N ILE A 185 -14.37 24.82 -6.77
CA ILE A 185 -14.29 26.19 -7.26
C ILE A 185 -14.64 27.12 -6.11
N TYR A 186 -13.84 28.16 -5.93
CA TYR A 186 -14.09 29.19 -4.93
C TYR A 186 -13.94 30.59 -5.52
N LEU A 187 -14.62 31.55 -4.91
CA LEU A 187 -14.47 32.96 -5.22
C LEU A 187 -13.21 33.50 -4.55
N LYS A 188 -12.31 34.10 -5.34
CA LYS A 188 -11.11 34.79 -4.86
C LYS A 188 -11.44 35.98 -3.97
N LYS A 189 -12.65 36.55 -4.09
CA LYS A 189 -13.13 37.69 -3.29
C LYS A 189 -14.48 37.38 -2.64
N ARG A 190 -14.54 37.49 -1.29
CA ARG A 190 -15.71 37.15 -0.46
C ARG A 190 -17.00 37.95 -0.70
N LYS A 191 -16.96 39.09 -1.40
CA LYS A 191 -18.12 40.01 -1.56
C LYS A 191 -18.89 39.86 -2.88
N THR A 192 -18.50 38.92 -3.74
CA THR A 192 -19.06 38.80 -5.09
C THR A 192 -20.00 37.60 -5.13
N GLN A 193 -21.32 37.83 -5.19
CA GLN A 193 -22.27 36.76 -5.47
C GLN A 193 -22.28 36.52 -6.98
N VAL A 194 -21.83 35.35 -7.40
CA VAL A 194 -21.75 35.00 -8.82
C VAL A 194 -22.63 33.78 -9.05
N ASN A 195 -23.50 33.87 -10.07
CA ASN A 195 -24.27 32.72 -10.51
C ASN A 195 -23.33 31.79 -11.27
N LEU A 196 -22.98 30.67 -10.63
CA LEU A 196 -22.24 29.60 -11.25
C LEU A 196 -23.23 28.82 -12.13
N GLY A 197 -23.36 29.20 -13.41
CA GLY A 197 -23.95 28.32 -14.41
C GLY A 197 -23.10 27.06 -14.60
N GLU A 198 -23.38 26.24 -15.62
CA GLU A 198 -22.56 25.05 -15.92
C GLU A 198 -21.07 25.43 -16.04
N GLN A 199 -20.25 24.90 -15.13
CA GLN A 199 -18.81 25.09 -15.15
C GLN A 199 -18.13 23.76 -15.44
N TYR A 200 -17.01 23.81 -16.14
CA TYR A 200 -16.19 22.65 -16.44
C TYR A 200 -14.74 22.92 -16.07
N VAL A 201 -14.09 21.92 -15.49
CA VAL A 201 -12.64 21.92 -15.29
C VAL A 201 -12.02 20.99 -16.30
N MET A 202 -11.12 21.52 -17.12
CA MET A 202 -10.32 20.71 -18.04
C MET A 202 -9.09 20.21 -17.31
N SER A 203 -8.89 18.89 -17.32
CA SER A 203 -7.62 18.29 -16.96
C SER A 203 -6.79 17.96 -18.19
N PHE A 204 -5.48 18.20 -18.15
CA PHE A 204 -4.58 17.90 -19.25
C PHE A 204 -3.14 17.67 -18.80
N ALA A 205 -2.37 16.94 -19.61
CA ALA A 205 -0.96 16.70 -19.43
C ALA A 205 -0.10 17.78 -20.08
N GLY A 206 1.08 18.07 -19.52
CA GLY A 206 2.01 19.05 -20.09
C GLY A 206 2.59 18.67 -21.46
N ASN A 207 2.60 17.37 -21.80
CA ASN A 207 3.39 16.85 -22.93
C ASN A 207 2.56 16.16 -24.04
N SER A 208 1.23 16.19 -24.01
CA SER A 208 0.42 15.59 -25.08
C SER A 208 -0.93 16.29 -25.29
N GLU A 209 -1.36 16.42 -26.55
CA GLU A 209 -2.75 16.81 -26.88
C GLU A 209 -3.76 15.69 -26.56
N SER A 210 -3.28 14.46 -26.42
CA SER A 210 -4.01 13.30 -25.89
C SER A 210 -4.09 13.37 -24.36
N GLY A 211 -5.29 13.16 -23.81
CA GLY A 211 -5.53 13.13 -22.35
C GLY A 211 -6.34 14.31 -21.79
N LYS A 212 -6.95 15.15 -22.64
CA LYS A 212 -7.86 16.21 -22.15
C LYS A 212 -9.18 15.60 -21.69
N THR A 213 -9.47 15.71 -20.40
CA THR A 213 -10.76 15.29 -19.83
C THR A 213 -11.51 16.50 -19.30
N LEU A 214 -12.79 16.60 -19.63
CA LEU A 214 -13.69 17.60 -19.07
C LEU A 214 -14.34 17.02 -17.81
N LEU A 215 -14.12 17.69 -16.69
CA LEU A 215 -14.73 17.38 -15.41
C LEU A 215 -15.89 18.35 -15.20
N GLU A 216 -17.09 17.80 -15.13
CA GLU A 216 -18.28 18.57 -14.78
C GLU A 216 -18.21 19.02 -13.32
N VAL A 217 -18.64 20.26 -13.09
CA VAL A 217 -18.72 20.84 -11.76
C VAL A 217 -20.17 20.77 -11.30
N ASP A 218 -20.38 20.18 -10.14
CA ASP A 218 -21.71 20.06 -9.55
C ASP A 218 -22.28 21.42 -9.09
N SER A 219 -23.55 21.40 -8.70
CA SER A 219 -24.26 22.58 -8.17
C SER A 219 -23.65 23.20 -6.90
N LEU A 220 -22.78 22.46 -6.19
CA LEU A 220 -22.05 22.92 -5.00
C LEU A 220 -20.65 23.46 -5.36
N GLY A 221 -20.31 23.52 -6.64
CA GLY A 221 -19.01 23.99 -7.13
C GLY A 221 -17.90 22.94 -6.99
N GLN A 222 -18.22 21.66 -6.83
CA GLN A 222 -17.25 20.57 -6.67
C GLN A 222 -17.09 19.77 -7.96
N PHE A 223 -15.91 19.23 -8.18
CA PHE A 223 -15.64 18.32 -9.29
C PHE A 223 -14.77 17.16 -8.81
N VAL A 224 -14.94 16.00 -9.42
CA VAL A 224 -14.29 14.75 -8.97
C VAL A 224 -13.22 14.32 -9.97
N ILE A 225 -12.02 14.05 -9.47
CA ILE A 225 -10.92 13.46 -10.25
C ILE A 225 -10.80 12.00 -9.84
N LEU A 226 -11.20 11.10 -10.73
CA LEU A 226 -11.10 9.67 -10.51
C LEU A 226 -9.65 9.17 -10.69
N PRO A 227 -9.24 8.10 -9.97
CA PRO A 227 -7.89 7.53 -10.07
C PRO A 227 -7.48 7.15 -11.50
N GLN A 228 -8.44 6.73 -12.33
CA GLN A 228 -8.20 6.40 -13.73
C GLN A 228 -7.64 7.58 -14.54
N TYR A 229 -7.99 8.83 -14.20
CA TYR A 229 -7.47 10.02 -14.86
C TYR A 229 -6.04 10.34 -14.40
N LEU A 230 -5.69 9.98 -13.15
CA LEU A 230 -4.33 10.08 -12.63
C LEU A 230 -3.41 9.01 -13.22
N GLN A 231 -3.94 7.80 -13.45
CA GLN A 231 -3.17 6.67 -14.00
C GLN A 231 -2.84 6.81 -15.49
N GLN A 232 -3.56 7.64 -16.25
CA GLN A 232 -3.18 7.99 -17.63
C GLN A 232 -1.82 8.71 -17.66
N GLU A 233 -1.46 9.38 -16.56
CA GLU A 233 -0.27 10.21 -16.42
C GLU A 233 0.80 9.55 -15.55
N LYS A 234 1.17 8.29 -15.83
CA LYS A 234 2.02 7.44 -14.96
C LYS A 234 3.34 8.08 -14.48
N ARG A 235 3.81 9.18 -15.07
CA ARG A 235 5.07 9.86 -14.71
C ARG A 235 5.07 11.40 -14.93
N GLY A 236 3.91 12.07 -14.89
CA GLY A 236 3.80 13.51 -15.23
C GLY A 236 3.01 14.36 -14.24
N TYR A 237 3.03 15.69 -14.44
CA TYR A 237 2.12 16.61 -13.75
C TYR A 237 0.79 16.68 -14.48
N MET A 238 -0.31 16.53 -13.73
CA MET A 238 -1.66 16.83 -14.20
C MET A 238 -1.96 18.32 -13.97
N TYR A 239 -2.36 19.03 -15.02
CA TYR A 239 -2.76 20.42 -14.93
C TYR A 239 -4.29 20.52 -14.97
N LEU A 240 -4.84 21.40 -14.13
CA LEU A 240 -6.26 21.71 -14.09
C LEU A 240 -6.48 23.15 -14.54
N LYS A 241 -7.42 23.35 -15.46
CA LYS A 241 -7.83 24.67 -15.93
C LYS A 241 -9.34 24.81 -15.87
N LEU A 242 -9.80 25.83 -15.13
CA LEU A 242 -11.20 26.19 -15.10
C LEU A 242 -11.59 26.82 -16.44
N LEU A 243 -12.59 26.26 -17.11
CA LEU A 243 -13.16 26.82 -18.34
C LEU A 243 -14.28 27.79 -17.96
N THR A 244 -13.90 29.01 -17.61
CA THR A 244 -14.85 30.06 -17.25
C THR A 244 -14.41 31.42 -17.78
N ASN A 245 -15.38 32.28 -18.06
CA ASN A 245 -15.14 33.69 -18.37
C ASN A 245 -15.09 34.57 -17.10
N ILE A 246 -15.40 33.99 -15.93
CA ILE A 246 -15.45 34.69 -14.64
C ILE A 246 -14.05 34.70 -14.00
N LYS A 247 -13.39 35.86 -14.00
CA LYS A 247 -12.01 36.00 -13.49
C LYS A 247 -11.89 35.83 -11.98
N GLU A 248 -12.95 36.11 -11.22
CA GLU A 248 -12.97 35.97 -9.76
C GLU A 248 -12.95 34.52 -9.27
N LEU A 249 -13.14 33.52 -10.13
CA LEU A 249 -13.12 32.13 -9.72
C LEU A 249 -11.70 31.56 -9.70
N GLY A 250 -11.43 30.70 -8.72
CA GLY A 250 -10.23 29.90 -8.58
C GLY A 250 -10.56 28.43 -8.36
N ILE A 251 -9.60 27.56 -8.59
CA ILE A 251 -9.69 26.12 -8.29
C ILE A 251 -8.84 25.83 -7.06
N GLY A 252 -9.36 25.00 -6.17
CA GLY A 252 -8.61 24.35 -5.10
C GLY A 252 -8.84 22.84 -5.15
N ILE A 253 -7.84 22.07 -4.74
CA ILE A 253 -7.97 20.63 -4.54
C ILE A 253 -8.10 20.39 -3.04
N VAL A 254 -9.10 19.62 -2.65
CA VAL A 254 -9.26 19.06 -1.33
C VAL A 254 -8.94 17.59 -1.45
N ASP A 255 -8.03 17.11 -0.61
CA ASP A 255 -7.74 15.68 -0.50
C ASP A 255 -8.61 15.12 0.64
N PRO A 256 -9.74 14.45 0.32
CA PRO A 256 -10.60 13.86 1.35
C PRO A 256 -10.05 12.53 1.86
N SER A 257 -8.98 11.98 1.27
CA SER A 257 -8.56 10.58 1.44
C SER A 257 -8.28 10.20 2.89
N PHE A 258 -7.91 11.18 3.73
CA PHE A 258 -7.61 10.98 5.14
C PHE A 258 -8.78 11.29 6.10
N GLU A 259 -9.85 11.95 5.65
CA GLU A 259 -10.99 12.27 6.53
C GLU A 259 -11.73 11.02 7.04
N PRO A 260 -12.05 10.01 6.19
CA PRO A 260 -12.62 8.75 6.66
C PRO A 260 -11.68 8.01 7.60
N LEU A 261 -10.38 8.00 7.28
CA LEU A 261 -9.35 7.35 8.09
C LEU A 261 -9.26 7.98 9.49
N ASN A 262 -9.24 9.30 9.57
CA ASN A 262 -9.19 10.03 10.83
C ASN A 262 -10.42 9.75 11.71
N LYS A 263 -11.62 9.65 11.12
CA LYS A 263 -12.84 9.28 11.85
C LYS A 263 -12.77 7.87 12.42
N LEU A 264 -12.24 6.91 11.64
CA LEU A 264 -12.05 5.53 12.07
C LEU A 264 -11.00 5.40 13.17
N ILE A 265 -9.91 6.16 13.10
CA ILE A 265 -8.87 6.19 14.13
C ILE A 265 -9.44 6.76 15.44
N THR A 266 -10.28 7.80 15.39
CA THR A 266 -10.90 8.36 16.61
C THR A 266 -11.86 7.41 17.31
N ASP A 267 -12.49 6.48 16.59
CA ASP A 267 -13.38 5.46 17.18
C ASP A 267 -12.62 4.25 17.73
N GLN A 268 -11.35 4.07 17.35
CA GLN A 268 -10.48 3.09 17.97
C GLN A 268 -9.86 3.71 19.22
N ASN A 269 -10.40 3.35 20.39
CA ASN A 269 -9.65 3.48 21.64
C ASN A 269 -8.38 2.65 21.51
N ILE A 270 -7.29 3.28 21.07
CA ILE A 270 -5.95 2.69 21.09
C ILE A 270 -5.57 2.57 22.56
N SER A 271 -5.94 1.43 23.17
CA SER A 271 -5.39 1.03 24.45
C SER A 271 -3.95 0.63 24.20
N TYR A 272 -3.01 1.54 24.47
CA TYR A 272 -1.61 1.16 24.57
C TYR A 272 -1.51 0.05 25.63
N LEU A 273 -1.10 -1.15 25.23
CA LEU A 273 -0.82 -2.28 26.12
C LEU A 273 0.45 -2.05 26.94
N CYS A 274 0.86 -0.81 27.20
CA CYS A 274 1.76 -0.54 28.30
C CYS A 274 0.97 -0.64 29.59
N ARG A 275 1.09 -1.78 30.28
CA ARG A 275 0.91 -1.79 31.74
C ARG A 275 1.76 -0.67 32.29
N SER A 276 1.14 0.35 32.89
CA SER A 276 1.84 1.38 33.63
C SER A 276 2.87 0.69 34.52
N PRO A 277 4.15 1.10 34.51
CA PRO A 277 5.10 0.52 35.45
C PRO A 277 4.50 0.71 36.84
N LYS A 278 4.25 -0.40 37.56
CA LYS A 278 3.83 -0.34 38.97
C LYS A 278 4.79 0.62 39.65
N LYS A 279 4.27 1.67 40.31
CA LYS A 279 5.07 2.55 41.16
C LYS A 279 5.94 1.65 42.04
N LYS A 280 7.25 1.57 41.77
CA LYS A 280 8.19 0.97 42.71
C LYS A 280 8.11 1.85 43.95
N GLN A 281 7.61 1.30 45.05
CA GLN A 281 7.80 1.92 46.36
C GLN A 281 9.32 1.99 46.58
N LEU A 282 9.85 3.21 46.63
CA LEU A 282 11.21 3.47 47.05
C LEU A 282 11.29 3.11 48.53
N LEU A 283 11.89 1.96 48.85
CA LEU A 283 12.36 1.67 50.20
C LEU A 283 13.73 2.34 50.33
N VAL A 284 13.74 3.45 51.06
CA VAL A 284 14.97 4.12 51.48
C VAL A 284 15.48 3.38 52.71
N GLN A 285 16.58 2.66 52.56
CA GLN A 285 17.33 2.09 53.67
C GLN A 285 18.41 3.09 54.05
N ASN A 286 18.23 3.77 55.19
CA ASN A 286 19.26 4.64 55.76
C ASN A 286 20.20 3.77 56.58
N ASP A 287 21.38 3.49 56.04
CA ASP A 287 22.49 2.97 56.85
C ASP A 287 23.05 4.12 57.67
N TYR A 288 22.85 4.05 58.99
CA TYR A 288 23.53 4.91 59.95
C TYR A 288 24.89 4.30 60.28
N MET A 289 25.93 5.00 59.81
CA MET A 289 27.39 4.88 60.10
C MET A 289 28.10 3.59 59.72
#